data_AF-A0A537NMY5-F1
#
_entry.id   AF-A0A537NMY5-F1
#
_cell.length_a   1.000
_cell.length_b   1.000
_cell.length_c   1.000
_cell.angle_alpha   90.00
_cell.angle_beta   90.00
_cell.angle_gamma   90.00
#
_symmetry.space_group_name_H-M   'P 1'
#
loop_
_entity.id
_entity.type
_entity.pdbx_description
1 polymer ?
#
loop_
_entity_poly.entity_id
_entity_poly.type
_entity_poly.pdbx_seq_one_letter_code
_entity_poly.pdbx_strand_id
1 'polypeptide(L)'
;MQSLLWRHGRALFAQTQRSAACNAAHSLEARLCRWLLRASDACGGMTLSTTQELIAEILGVRRTSISLIAHKMQEAGLIRTRRGHIELLDLAALRKSACECYASTALQYEHLLSPDEAKITGTA
;
A
#
# COMPACT_ATOMS: atom_id res chain seq x y z
N MET A 1 14.29 -5.93 26.46
CA MET A 1 13.31 -6.74 25.72
C MET A 1 11.89 -6.15 25.75
N GLN A 2 11.35 -5.71 26.90
CA GLN A 2 10.01 -5.07 26.99
C GLN A 2 9.84 -3.81 26.11
N SER A 3 10.89 -3.00 25.97
CA SER A 3 10.86 -1.77 25.14
C SER A 3 10.65 -2.05 23.65
N LEU A 4 11.16 -3.17 23.12
CA LEU A 4 11.05 -3.53 21.71
C LEU A 4 9.64 -4.03 21.37
N LEU A 5 9.05 -4.87 22.24
CA LEU A 5 7.66 -5.31 22.10
C LEU A 5 6.68 -4.13 22.17
N TRP A 6 6.91 -3.17 23.07
CA TRP A 6 6.08 -1.97 23.17
C TRP A 6 6.20 -1.07 21.92
N ARG A 7 7.42 -0.83 21.45
CA ARG A 7 7.67 -0.07 20.19
C ARG A 7 7.00 -0.76 19.00
N HIS A 8 7.10 -2.08 18.90
CA HIS A 8 6.46 -2.87 17.86
C HIS A 8 4.92 -2.78 17.93
N GLY A 9 4.34 -2.94 19.12
CA GLY A 9 2.89 -2.79 19.32
C GLY A 9 2.38 -1.42 18.92
N ARG A 10 3.10 -0.34 19.28
CA ARG A 10 2.76 1.03 18.84
C ARG A 10 2.86 1.20 17.32
N ALA A 11 3.88 0.61 16.69
CA ALA A 11 4.03 0.67 15.23
C ALA A 11 2.87 -0.04 14.51
N LEU A 12 2.52 -1.25 14.96
CA LEU A 12 1.37 -2.00 14.43
C LEU A 12 0.05 -1.23 14.61
N PHE A 13 -0.19 -0.67 15.80
CA PHE A 13 -1.40 0.11 16.06
C PHE A 13 -1.51 1.33 15.14
N ALA A 14 -0.41 2.08 14.99
CA ALA A 14 -0.36 3.23 14.09
C ALA A 14 -0.56 2.83 12.62
N GLN A 15 -0.04 1.68 12.20
CA GLN A 15 -0.27 1.13 10.86
C GLN A 15 -1.74 0.78 10.64
N THR A 16 -2.38 0.15 11.61
CA THR A 16 -3.81 -0.18 11.57
C THR A 16 -4.66 1.08 11.46
N GLN A 17 -4.39 2.10 12.28
CA GLN A 17 -5.08 3.39 12.23
C GLN A 17 -4.93 4.06 10.86
N ARG A 18 -3.73 4.05 10.27
CA ARG A 18 -3.51 4.59 8.92
C ARG A 18 -4.25 3.82 7.84
N SER A 19 -4.30 2.50 7.94
CA SER A 19 -5.08 1.65 7.02
C SER A 19 -6.57 2.00 7.09
N ALA A 20 -7.11 2.12 8.31
CA ALA A 20 -8.50 2.50 8.53
C ALA A 20 -8.81 3.91 8.00
N ALA A 21 -7.96 4.89 8.28
CA ALA A 21 -8.10 6.26 7.79
C ALA A 21 -8.06 6.30 6.24
N CYS A 22 -7.10 5.60 5.63
CA CYS A 22 -7.00 5.48 4.17
C CYS A 22 -8.27 4.86 3.57
N ASN A 23 -8.84 3.85 4.23
CA ASN A 23 -10.05 3.19 3.77
C ASN A 23 -11.29 4.09 3.85
N ALA A 24 -11.37 4.96 4.86
CA ALA A 24 -12.47 5.90 5.05
C ALA A 24 -12.36 7.15 4.17
N ALA A 25 -11.14 7.63 3.90
CA ALA A 25 -10.91 8.91 3.24
C ALA A 25 -10.78 8.82 1.71
N HIS A 26 -10.38 7.67 1.17
CA HIS A 26 -10.02 7.57 -0.26
C HIS A 26 -10.92 6.62 -1.04
N SER A 27 -11.05 6.92 -2.33
CA SER A 27 -11.78 6.06 -3.27
C SER A 27 -11.12 4.68 -3.38
N LEU A 28 -11.93 3.67 -3.71
CA LEU A 28 -11.41 2.32 -3.93
C LEU A 28 -10.40 2.27 -5.08
N GLU A 29 -10.56 3.09 -6.10
CA GLU A 29 -9.61 3.18 -7.22
C GLU A 29 -8.23 3.68 -6.76
N ALA A 30 -8.20 4.75 -5.97
CA ALA A 30 -6.94 5.27 -5.43
C ALA A 30 -6.25 4.29 -4.48
N ARG A 31 -7.05 3.58 -3.67
CA ARG A 31 -6.56 2.52 -2.76
C ARG A 31 -6.02 1.30 -3.53
N LEU A 32 -6.67 0.92 -4.63
CA LEU A 32 -6.23 -0.17 -5.50
C LEU A 32 -4.91 0.19 -6.19
N CYS A 33 -4.80 1.41 -6.76
CA CYS A 33 -3.56 1.90 -7.35
C CYS A 33 -2.41 1.88 -6.32
N ARG A 34 -2.66 2.37 -5.09
CA ARG A 34 -1.70 2.28 -3.99
C ARG A 34 -1.29 0.85 -3.68
N TRP A 35 -2.24 -0.10 -3.63
CA TRP A 35 -1.95 -1.49 -3.34
C TRP A 35 -1.07 -2.12 -4.43
N LEU A 36 -1.40 -1.90 -5.70
CA LEU A 36 -0.64 -2.42 -6.84
C LEU A 36 0.80 -1.90 -6.85
N LEU A 37 0.99 -0.60 -6.61
CA LEU A 37 2.33 0.00 -6.53
C LEU A 37 3.14 -0.58 -5.38
N ARG A 38 2.54 -0.69 -4.18
CA ARG A 38 3.23 -1.29 -3.03
C ARG A 38 3.61 -2.75 -3.26
N ALA A 39 2.73 -3.53 -3.90
CA ALA A 39 3.03 -4.92 -4.24
C ALA A 39 4.15 -5.00 -5.28
N SER A 40 4.16 -4.09 -6.27
CA SER A 40 5.22 -3.99 -7.26
C SER A 40 6.57 -3.64 -6.64
N ASP A 41 6.61 -2.66 -5.73
CA ASP A 41 7.81 -2.27 -4.99
C ASP A 41 8.35 -3.43 -4.13
N ALA A 42 7.46 -4.17 -3.47
CA ALA A 42 7.83 -5.32 -2.63
C ALA A 42 8.32 -6.53 -3.44
N CYS A 43 7.75 -6.77 -4.62
CA CYS A 43 8.14 -7.88 -5.51
C CYS A 43 9.31 -7.53 -6.44
N GLY A 44 9.69 -6.25 -6.55
CA GLY A 44 10.73 -5.79 -7.47
C GLY A 44 10.37 -5.97 -8.94
N GLY A 45 9.08 -5.93 -9.29
CA GLY A 45 8.62 -6.25 -10.65
C GLY A 45 7.24 -5.69 -11.00
N MET A 46 6.96 -5.63 -12.30
CA MET A 46 5.71 -5.07 -12.86
C MET A 46 4.60 -6.11 -13.05
N THR A 47 4.86 -7.38 -12.74
CA THR A 47 3.87 -8.46 -12.82
C THR A 47 3.63 -9.05 -11.45
N LEU A 48 2.39 -8.98 -10.98
CA LEU A 48 1.98 -9.46 -9.67
C LEU A 48 1.23 -10.79 -9.82
N SER A 49 1.66 -11.79 -9.08
CA SER A 49 0.94 -13.06 -8.93
C SER A 49 -0.13 -12.91 -7.84
N THR A 50 -1.32 -12.49 -8.23
CA THR A 50 -2.43 -12.19 -7.31
C THR A 50 -3.78 -12.37 -7.99
N THR A 51 -4.83 -12.50 -7.19
CA THR A 51 -6.22 -12.57 -7.66
C THR A 51 -7.00 -11.35 -7.22
N GLN A 52 -8.06 -11.01 -7.96
CA GLN A 52 -8.99 -9.96 -7.54
C GLN A 52 -9.68 -10.29 -6.21
N GLU A 53 -9.82 -11.58 -5.87
CA GLU A 53 -10.38 -12.03 -4.59
C GLU A 53 -9.45 -11.67 -3.43
N LEU A 54 -8.15 -12.00 -3.56
CA LEU A 54 -7.15 -11.65 -2.56
C LEU A 54 -7.05 -10.13 -2.37
N ILE A 55 -7.09 -9.38 -3.47
CA ILE A 55 -7.09 -7.91 -3.40
C ILE A 55 -8.34 -7.40 -2.68
N ALA A 56 -9.50 -7.99 -2.95
CA ALA A 56 -10.76 -7.61 -2.32
C ALA A 56 -10.71 -7.87 -0.80
N GLU A 57 -10.18 -9.01 -0.38
CA GLU A 57 -9.94 -9.36 1.02
C GLU A 57 -9.03 -8.34 1.70
N ILE A 58 -7.86 -8.06 1.10
CA ILE A 58 -6.88 -7.11 1.65
C ILE A 58 -7.46 -5.68 1.75
N LEU A 59 -8.25 -5.27 0.77
CA LEU A 59 -8.88 -3.95 0.75
C LEU A 59 -10.22 -3.91 1.51
N GLY A 60 -10.69 -5.03 2.07
CA GLY A 60 -11.94 -5.10 2.81
C GLY A 60 -13.17 -4.67 1.98
N VAL A 61 -13.22 -5.08 0.71
CA VAL A 61 -14.32 -4.76 -0.21
C VAL A 61 -14.84 -6.01 -0.92
N ARG A 62 -15.94 -5.87 -1.66
CA ARG A 62 -16.46 -6.95 -2.49
C ARG A 62 -15.58 -7.17 -3.72
N ARG A 63 -15.35 -8.43 -4.11
CA ARG A 63 -14.66 -8.79 -5.35
C ARG A 63 -15.26 -8.13 -6.59
N THR A 64 -16.57 -7.95 -6.64
CA THR A 64 -17.25 -7.27 -7.76
C THR A 64 -16.80 -5.81 -7.91
N SER A 65 -16.54 -5.12 -6.80
CA SER A 65 -16.01 -3.75 -6.82
C SER A 65 -14.59 -3.70 -7.39
N ILE A 66 -13.74 -4.67 -7.02
CA ILE A 66 -12.40 -4.81 -7.61
C ILE A 66 -12.49 -5.12 -9.10
N SER A 67 -13.37 -6.04 -9.50
CA SER A 67 -13.56 -6.42 -10.90
C SER A 67 -13.97 -5.23 -11.76
N LEU A 68 -14.90 -4.40 -11.27
CA LEU A 68 -15.36 -3.20 -11.98
C LEU A 68 -14.22 -2.19 -12.18
N ILE A 69 -13.44 -1.90 -11.13
CA ILE A 69 -12.36 -0.91 -11.21
C ILE A 69 -11.20 -1.46 -12.03
N ALA A 70 -10.83 -2.72 -11.85
CA ALA A 70 -9.79 -3.36 -12.66
C ALA A 70 -10.14 -3.35 -14.15
N HIS A 71 -11.43 -3.51 -14.50
CA HIS A 71 -11.88 -3.37 -15.88
C HIS A 71 -11.68 -1.95 -16.41
N LYS A 72 -12.11 -0.92 -15.66
CA LYS A 72 -11.87 0.49 -16.04
C LYS A 72 -10.38 0.81 -16.20
N MET A 73 -9.55 0.30 -15.30
CA MET A 73 -8.09 0.49 -15.37
C MET A 73 -7.46 -0.20 -16.59
N GLN A 74 -8.01 -1.34 -17.02
CA GLN A 74 -7.60 -1.97 -18.28
C GLN A 74 -8.00 -1.15 -19.51
N GLU A 75 -9.23 -0.64 -19.55
CA GLU A 75 -9.69 0.23 -20.64
C GLU A 75 -8.84 1.50 -20.74
N ALA A 76 -8.41 2.04 -19.59
CA ALA A 76 -7.49 3.17 -19.50
C ALA A 76 -6.02 2.81 -19.78
N GLY A 77 -5.71 1.54 -20.08
CA GLY A 77 -4.34 1.10 -20.37
C GLY A 77 -3.37 1.10 -19.19
N LEU A 78 -3.88 1.16 -17.94
CA LEU A 78 -3.05 1.21 -16.73
C LEU A 78 -2.53 -0.17 -16.32
N ILE A 79 -3.35 -1.20 -16.53
CA ILE A 79 -3.04 -2.58 -16.16
C ILE A 79 -3.50 -3.55 -17.25
N ARG A 80 -2.97 -4.76 -17.21
CA ARG A 80 -3.49 -5.92 -17.93
C ARG A 80 -3.72 -7.05 -16.94
N THR A 81 -4.91 -7.62 -16.90
CA THR A 81 -5.16 -8.81 -16.07
C THR A 81 -5.19 -10.08 -16.91
N ARG A 82 -4.63 -11.14 -16.33
CA ARG A 82 -4.77 -12.53 -16.76
C ARG A 82 -5.16 -13.36 -15.54
N ARG A 83 -5.55 -14.62 -15.73
CA ARG A 83 -5.91 -15.47 -14.58
C ARG A 83 -4.73 -15.55 -13.60
N GLY A 84 -4.94 -15.08 -12.38
CA GLY A 84 -3.93 -15.09 -11.31
C GLY A 84 -2.78 -14.09 -11.46
N HIS A 85 -2.83 -13.21 -12.47
CA HIS A 85 -1.77 -12.24 -12.73
C HIS A 85 -2.31 -10.86 -13.07
N ILE A 86 -1.63 -9.83 -12.57
CA ILE A 86 -1.86 -8.42 -12.96
C ILE A 86 -0.53 -7.82 -13.38
N GLU A 87 -0.45 -7.36 -14.63
CA GLU A 87 0.68 -6.65 -15.20
C GLU A 87 0.39 -5.13 -15.13
N LEU A 88 1.31 -4.37 -14.55
CA LEU A 88 1.26 -2.91 -14.49
C LEU A 88 1.85 -2.37 -15.81
N LEU A 89 1.08 -1.57 -16.55
CA LEU A 89 1.50 -1.05 -17.86
C LEU A 89 2.02 0.39 -17.78
N ASP A 90 1.40 1.23 -16.94
CA ASP A 90 1.80 2.62 -16.75
C ASP A 90 1.94 2.96 -15.25
N LEU A 91 3.18 2.85 -14.75
CA LEU A 91 3.49 3.16 -13.35
C LEU A 91 3.30 4.65 -13.03
N ALA A 92 3.51 5.55 -13.99
CA ALA A 92 3.39 6.98 -13.74
C ALA A 92 1.92 7.38 -13.56
N ALA A 93 1.04 6.89 -14.44
CA ALA A 93 -0.39 7.09 -14.32
C ALA A 93 -0.96 6.40 -13.07
N LEU A 94 -0.51 5.18 -12.74
CA LEU A 94 -0.89 4.52 -11.48
C LEU A 94 -0.48 5.32 -10.25
N ARG A 95 0.72 5.92 -10.24
CA ARG A 95 1.17 6.81 -9.14
C ARG A 95 0.31 8.06 -9.03
N LYS A 96 -0.10 8.64 -10.16
CA LYS A 96 -0.97 9.82 -10.20
C LYS A 96 -2.38 9.50 -9.67
N SER A 97 -2.88 8.30 -9.92
CA SER A 97 -4.21 7.85 -9.46
C SER A 97 -4.19 7.30 -8.03
N ALA A 98 -3.03 6.93 -7.49
CA ALA A 98 -2.90 6.46 -6.11
C ALA A 98 -3.13 7.59 -5.11
N CYS A 99 -3.65 7.24 -3.93
CA CYS A 99 -3.73 8.21 -2.84
C CYS A 99 -2.34 8.56 -2.29
N GLU A 100 -2.24 9.71 -1.64
CA GLU A 100 -1.03 10.24 -1.00
C GLU A 100 -0.43 9.28 0.05
N CYS A 101 -1.25 8.37 0.57
CA CYS A 101 -0.83 7.31 1.49
C CYS A 101 0.21 6.35 0.88
N TYR A 102 0.39 6.34 -0.45
CA TYR A 102 1.47 5.59 -1.10
C TYR A 102 2.84 6.19 -0.73
N ALA A 103 3.02 7.49 -0.97
CA ALA A 103 4.26 8.21 -0.67
C ALA A 103 4.58 8.22 0.84
N SER A 104 3.57 8.33 1.69
CA SER A 104 3.75 8.36 3.15
C SER A 104 4.24 7.05 3.77
N THR A 105 4.15 5.92 3.05
CA THR A 105 4.54 4.61 3.57
C THR A 105 6.05 4.38 3.46
N ALA A 106 6.70 4.90 2.41
CA ALA A 106 8.15 4.80 2.22
C ALA A 106 8.93 5.50 3.34
N LEU A 107 8.51 6.71 3.69
CA LEU A 107 9.09 7.50 4.80
C LEU A 107 9.03 6.78 6.15
N GLN A 108 8.04 5.92 6.37
CA GLN A 108 7.84 5.25 7.67
C GLN A 108 8.68 4.00 7.85
N TYR A 109 8.96 3.25 6.80
CA TYR A 109 9.84 2.08 6.89
C TYR A 109 11.28 2.49 7.19
N GLU A 110 11.72 3.60 6.59
CA GLU A 110 13.03 4.20 6.81
C GLU A 110 13.17 4.72 8.26
N HIS A 111 12.13 5.37 8.80
CA HIS A 111 12.11 5.78 10.21
C HIS A 111 11.97 4.62 11.22
N LEU A 112 11.38 3.48 10.85
CA LEU A 112 11.24 2.32 11.75
C LEU A 112 12.53 1.49 11.85
N LEU A 113 13.32 1.46 10.76
CA LEU A 113 14.58 0.72 10.66
C LEU A 113 15.79 1.58 11.04
N SER A 114 15.64 2.91 11.05
CA SER A 114 16.61 3.79 11.68
C SER A 114 16.55 3.58 13.20
N PRO A 115 17.63 3.15 13.86
CA PRO A 115 17.69 3.25 15.30
C PRO A 115 17.44 4.70 15.69
N ASP A 116 16.68 4.85 16.76
CA ASP A 116 16.28 6.11 17.39
C ASP A 116 17.54 6.90 17.82
N GLU A 117 18.23 7.54 16.88
CA GLU A 117 19.24 8.57 17.16
C GLU A 117 18.51 9.87 17.51
N ALA A 118 17.75 9.83 18.60
CA ALA A 118 17.12 11.01 19.18
C ALA A 118 17.56 11.14 20.65
N LYS A 119 18.69 11.84 20.80
CA LYS A 119 19.09 12.69 21.93
C LYS A 119 19.69 12.01 23.17
N ILE A 120 21.00 11.71 23.08
CA ILE A 120 21.93 12.00 24.18
C ILE A 120 22.83 13.14 23.69
N THR A 121 22.31 14.37 23.75
CA THR A 121 23.15 15.56 23.64
C THR A 121 22.61 16.59 24.61
N GLY A 122 23.36 16.77 25.71
CA GLY A 122 23.44 18.00 26.47
C GLY A 122 22.27 18.32 27.40
N THR A 123 22.47 18.04 28.68
CA THR A 123 22.24 19.10 29.67
C THR A 123 23.37 19.01 30.69
N ALA A 124 24.08 20.13 30.81
CA ALA A 124 25.11 20.40 31.81
C ALA A 124 24.53 20.37 33.23
#